data_AF-A0A133Y5L6-F1
#
_entry.id   AF-A0A133Y5L6-F1
#
_cell.length_a   1.000
_cell.length_b   1.000
_cell.length_c   1.000
_cell.angle_alpha   90.00
_cell.angle_beta   90.00
_cell.angle_gamma   90.00
#
_symmetry.space_group_name_H-M   'P 1'
#
loop_
_entity.id
_entity.type
_entity.pdbx_description
1 polymer ?
#
loop_
_entity_poly.entity_id
_entity_poly.type
_entity_poly.pdbx_seq_one_letter_code
_entity_poly.pdbx_strand_id
1 'polypeptide(L)'
;MVGRKGVLIVGDRPTKQNQPASKRKRLRVILFKHQNKITMEIQNIKQISITDYLQQQGYSPARVQGIHFWYCSPLRNESTPSFKVNTERNQWYDFGTGEHGDIIDLVRTLQHCTMYEAIELLIKIILKIQLIENKEVTLFVQLNW
;
A
#
# COMPACT_ATOMS: atom_id res chain seq x y z
N MET A 1 -73.58 -33.98 5.67
CA MET A 1 -72.18 -34.47 5.62
C MET A 1 -71.54 -33.85 4.38
N VAL A 2 -71.00 -32.63 4.52
CA VAL A 2 -69.58 -32.29 4.73
C VAL A 2 -68.67 -32.72 3.57
N GLY A 3 -68.04 -31.73 2.93
CA GLY A 3 -66.95 -31.91 1.97
C GLY A 3 -66.57 -30.61 1.27
N ARG A 4 -66.04 -29.63 2.02
CA ARG A 4 -65.58 -28.33 1.49
C ARG A 4 -64.38 -28.53 0.54
N LYS A 5 -64.39 -27.83 -0.59
CA LYS A 5 -63.29 -27.71 -1.56
C LYS A 5 -62.01 -27.23 -0.85
N GLY A 6 -60.95 -28.02 -0.89
CA GLY A 6 -59.61 -27.62 -0.45
C GLY A 6 -58.99 -26.65 -1.45
N VAL A 7 -58.71 -25.43 -1.01
CA VAL A 7 -57.88 -24.45 -1.73
C VAL A 7 -56.42 -24.83 -1.47
N LEU A 8 -55.64 -25.03 -2.54
CA LEU A 8 -54.18 -25.13 -2.47
C LEU A 8 -53.63 -23.75 -2.09
N ILE A 9 -53.21 -23.58 -0.83
CA ILE A 9 -52.42 -22.44 -0.40
C ILE A 9 -50.99 -22.69 -0.90
N VAL A 10 -50.66 -22.17 -2.07
CA VAL A 10 -49.28 -22.04 -2.52
C VAL A 10 -48.64 -20.99 -1.61
N GLY A 11 -47.78 -21.42 -0.70
CA GLY A 11 -46.96 -20.50 0.09
C GLY A 11 -46.10 -19.66 -0.85
N ASP A 12 -46.26 -18.34 -0.77
CA ASP A 12 -45.45 -17.39 -1.50
C ASP A 12 -43.96 -17.63 -1.19
N ARG A 13 -43.22 -18.08 -2.20
CA ARG A 13 -41.75 -18.05 -2.16
C ARG A 13 -41.34 -16.58 -2.02
N PRO A 14 -40.46 -16.21 -1.06
CA PRO A 14 -39.92 -14.87 -1.04
C PRO A 14 -39.12 -14.70 -2.32
N THR A 15 -39.63 -13.85 -3.22
CA THR A 15 -38.95 -13.49 -4.46
C THR A 15 -37.64 -12.82 -4.08
N LYS A 16 -36.51 -13.42 -4.52
CA LYS A 16 -35.21 -12.74 -4.52
C LYS A 16 -35.45 -11.37 -5.16
N GLN A 17 -35.37 -10.31 -4.36
CA GLN A 17 -35.49 -8.95 -4.88
C GLN A 17 -34.44 -8.76 -5.96
N ASN A 18 -34.86 -8.84 -7.22
CA ASN A 18 -34.03 -8.60 -8.38
C ASN A 18 -33.72 -7.11 -8.39
N GLN A 19 -32.57 -6.74 -7.82
CA GLN A 19 -32.06 -5.38 -7.95
C GLN A 19 -31.99 -5.01 -9.44
N PRO A 20 -32.52 -3.84 -9.85
CA PRO A 20 -32.62 -3.46 -11.25
C PRO A 20 -31.24 -3.42 -11.91
N ALA A 21 -31.14 -3.90 -13.15
CA ALA A 21 -29.89 -4.01 -13.91
C ALA A 21 -29.07 -2.71 -13.95
N SER A 22 -29.74 -1.55 -13.89
CA SER A 22 -29.13 -0.22 -13.74
C SER A 22 -28.32 -0.07 -12.43
N LYS A 23 -28.87 -0.50 -11.29
CA LYS A 23 -28.15 -0.47 -10.00
C LYS A 23 -26.94 -1.41 -10.04
N ARG A 24 -27.08 -2.63 -10.58
CA ARG A 24 -25.95 -3.58 -10.74
C ARG A 24 -24.83 -3.04 -11.64
N LYS A 25 -25.18 -2.41 -12.77
CA LYS A 25 -24.20 -1.73 -13.64
C LYS A 25 -23.48 -0.60 -12.91
N ARG A 26 -24.22 0.25 -12.17
CA ARG A 26 -23.64 1.37 -11.40
C ARG A 26 -22.72 0.88 -10.28
N LEU A 27 -23.11 -0.16 -9.54
CA LEU A 27 -22.26 -0.81 -8.52
C LEU A 27 -20.96 -1.38 -9.13
N ARG A 28 -21.03 -2.06 -10.29
CA ARG A 28 -19.82 -2.57 -10.97
C ARG A 28 -18.87 -1.45 -11.39
N VAL A 29 -19.39 -0.33 -11.89
CA VAL A 29 -18.56 0.83 -12.27
C VAL A 29 -17.92 1.47 -11.04
N ILE A 30 -18.65 1.61 -9.93
CA ILE A 30 -18.10 2.14 -8.67
C ILE A 30 -16.99 1.22 -8.14
N LEU A 31 -17.24 -0.09 -8.08
CA LEU A 31 -16.25 -1.08 -7.63
C LEU A 31 -15.01 -1.08 -8.52
N PHE A 32 -15.17 -1.03 -9.84
CA PHE A 32 -14.05 -0.98 -10.79
C PHE A 32 -13.21 0.30 -10.63
N LYS A 33 -13.86 1.47 -10.52
CA LYS A 33 -13.17 2.74 -10.26
C LYS A 33 -12.42 2.72 -8.92
N HIS A 34 -13.04 2.16 -7.89
CA HIS A 34 -12.43 2.04 -6.57
C HIS A 34 -11.23 1.08 -6.59
N GLN A 35 -11.37 -0.10 -7.21
CA GLN A 35 -10.29 -1.06 -7.38
C GLN A 35 -9.12 -0.44 -8.14
N ASN A 36 -9.38 0.27 -9.24
CA ASN A 36 -8.32 0.94 -10.01
C ASN A 36 -7.65 2.06 -9.22
N LYS A 37 -8.40 2.83 -8.44
CA LYS A 37 -7.83 3.87 -7.57
C LYS A 37 -6.89 3.27 -6.53
N ILE A 38 -7.30 2.18 -5.86
CA ILE A 38 -6.47 1.47 -4.88
C ILE A 38 -5.21 0.91 -5.55
N THR A 39 -5.33 0.30 -6.72
CA THR A 39 -4.19 -0.27 -7.45
C THR A 39 -3.16 0.81 -7.82
N MET A 40 -3.61 2.00 -8.24
CA MET A 40 -2.72 3.13 -8.54
C MET A 40 -2.02 3.66 -7.29
N GLU A 41 -2.71 3.74 -6.15
CA GLU A 41 -2.10 4.18 -4.88
C GLU A 41 -1.02 3.19 -4.42
N ILE A 42 -1.25 1.88 -4.51
CA ILE A 42 -0.24 0.87 -4.16
C ILE A 42 0.97 0.93 -5.09
N GLN A 43 0.77 1.13 -6.39
CA GLN A 43 1.88 1.26 -7.34
C GLN A 43 2.76 2.46 -7.01
N ASN A 44 2.16 3.61 -6.67
CA ASN A 44 2.89 4.81 -6.26
C ASN A 44 3.69 4.57 -4.98
N ILE A 45 3.10 3.89 -4.00
CA ILE A 45 3.80 3.53 -2.76
C ILE A 45 5.03 2.68 -3.04
N LYS A 46 4.93 1.71 -3.95
CA LYS A 46 6.08 0.86 -4.33
C LYS A 46 7.21 1.62 -5.02
N GLN A 47 6.98 2.84 -5.50
CA GLN A 47 8.03 3.70 -6.06
C GLN A 47 8.78 4.52 -4.99
N ILE A 48 8.36 4.48 -3.72
CA ILE A 48 9.11 5.14 -2.65
C ILE A 48 10.49 4.49 -2.55
N SER A 49 11.53 5.30 -2.75
CA SER A 49 12.93 4.87 -2.64
C SER A 49 13.21 4.27 -1.27
N ILE A 50 13.63 3.00 -1.25
CA ILE A 50 14.04 2.33 -0.01
C ILE A 50 15.25 3.03 0.62
N THR A 51 16.20 3.52 -0.19
CA THR A 51 17.38 4.20 0.34
C THR A 51 17.01 5.49 1.05
N ASP A 52 16.07 6.26 0.50
CA ASP A 52 15.62 7.53 1.07
C ASP A 52 14.81 7.28 2.34
N TYR A 53 13.94 6.25 2.33
CA TYR A 53 13.23 5.82 3.51
C TYR A 53 14.20 5.43 4.64
N LEU A 54 15.20 4.59 4.35
CA LEU A 54 16.21 4.18 5.32
C LEU A 54 17.00 5.39 5.87
N GLN A 55 17.37 6.33 5.01
CA GLN A 55 18.05 7.56 5.42
C GLN A 55 17.19 8.41 6.37
N GLN A 56 15.89 8.56 6.08
CA GLN A 56 14.94 9.26 6.96
C GLN A 56 14.78 8.58 8.32
N GLN A 57 14.94 7.24 8.37
CA GLN A 57 14.95 6.48 9.61
C GLN A 57 16.32 6.51 10.33
N GLY A 58 17.33 7.18 9.76
CA GLY A 58 18.66 7.34 10.35
C GLY A 58 19.68 6.26 9.95
N TYR A 59 19.35 5.37 9.02
CA TYR A 59 20.29 4.38 8.51
C TYR A 59 21.13 4.94 7.36
N SER A 60 22.44 4.76 7.45
CA SER A 60 23.38 5.15 6.40
C SER A 60 24.00 3.91 5.75
N PRO A 61 24.22 3.91 4.43
CA PRO A 61 24.88 2.79 3.76
C PRO A 61 26.33 2.68 4.23
N ALA A 62 26.74 1.47 4.58
CA ALA A 62 28.12 1.13 4.89
C ALA A 62 29.00 1.02 3.64
N ARG A 63 28.40 0.64 2.50
CA ARG A 63 29.09 0.54 1.21
C ARG A 63 28.12 0.72 0.05
N VAL A 64 28.53 1.44 -0.99
CA VAL A 64 27.76 1.61 -2.23
C VAL A 64 28.56 1.08 -3.43
N GLN A 65 27.91 0.29 -4.29
CA GLN A 65 28.50 -0.33 -5.47
C GLN A 65 27.50 -0.28 -6.63
N GLY A 66 27.58 0.76 -7.46
CA GLY A 66 26.61 0.99 -8.53
C GLY A 66 25.19 1.10 -7.97
N ILE A 67 24.30 0.21 -8.43
CA ILE A 67 22.90 0.13 -7.97
C ILE A 67 22.72 -0.59 -6.62
N HIS A 68 23.80 -1.08 -6.01
CA HIS A 68 23.76 -1.87 -4.78
C HIS A 68 24.23 -1.06 -3.58
N PHE A 69 23.33 -0.83 -2.64
CA PHE A 69 23.59 -0.17 -1.38
C PHE A 69 23.60 -1.21 -0.26
N TRP A 70 24.68 -1.26 0.49
CA TRP A 70 24.88 -2.20 1.58
C TRP A 70 24.81 -1.48 2.92
N TYR A 71 24.07 -2.05 3.85
CA TYR A 71 23.82 -1.53 5.19
C TYR A 71 24.16 -2.62 6.22
N CYS A 72 24.54 -2.21 7.42
CA CYS A 72 24.28 -3.06 8.58
C CYS A 72 22.77 -3.25 8.69
N SER A 73 22.32 -4.48 8.87
CA SER A 73 20.92 -4.86 8.82
C SER A 73 20.12 -4.01 9.79
N PRO A 74 19.10 -3.28 9.33
CA PRO A 74 18.25 -2.51 10.21
C PRO A 74 17.32 -3.40 11.04
N LEU A 75 17.27 -4.72 10.73
CA LEU A 75 16.40 -5.71 11.37
C LEU A 75 17.02 -6.35 12.62
N ARG A 76 18.33 -6.21 12.81
CA ARG A 76 19.08 -6.86 13.90
C ARG A 76 20.41 -6.18 14.14
N ASN A 77 20.98 -6.38 15.32
CA ASN A 77 22.28 -5.82 15.63
C ASN A 77 23.40 -6.62 14.93
N GLU A 78 24.17 -5.98 14.06
CA GLU A 78 25.33 -6.58 13.40
C GLU A 78 26.47 -5.58 13.15
N SER A 79 27.69 -6.12 13.05
CA SER A 79 28.89 -5.32 12.75
C SER A 79 29.32 -5.42 11.28
N THR A 80 28.95 -6.49 10.58
CA THR A 80 29.32 -6.72 9.18
C THR A 80 28.10 -6.49 8.30
N PRO A 81 28.13 -5.56 7.32
CA PRO A 81 26.99 -5.26 6.47
C PRO A 81 26.49 -6.47 5.68
N SER A 82 25.24 -6.87 5.87
CA SER A 82 24.61 -7.96 5.12
C SER A 82 23.28 -7.57 4.48
N PHE A 83 22.80 -6.34 4.66
CA PHE A 83 21.54 -5.90 4.11
C PHE A 83 21.78 -5.14 2.81
N LYS A 84 21.24 -5.63 1.70
CA LYS A 84 21.45 -5.08 0.36
C LYS A 84 20.16 -4.49 -0.19
N VAL A 85 20.21 -3.23 -0.62
CA VAL A 85 19.18 -2.57 -1.42
C VAL A 85 19.65 -2.49 -2.87
N ASN A 86 18.82 -2.93 -3.80
CA ASN A 86 18.97 -2.69 -5.23
C ASN A 86 18.08 -1.50 -5.60
N THR A 87 18.68 -0.38 -5.99
CA THR A 87 17.96 0.87 -6.30
C THR A 87 17.22 0.84 -7.63
N GLU A 88 17.69 0.07 -8.61
CA GLU A 88 17.01 -0.08 -9.90
C GLU A 88 15.69 -0.86 -9.76
N ARG A 89 15.70 -1.93 -8.96
CA ARG A 89 14.51 -2.75 -8.69
C ARG A 89 13.68 -2.23 -7.52
N ASN A 90 14.20 -1.27 -6.75
CA ASN A 90 13.67 -0.82 -5.47
C ASN A 90 13.28 -1.98 -4.54
N GLN A 91 14.22 -2.91 -4.35
CA GLN A 91 14.03 -4.12 -3.55
C GLN A 91 15.20 -4.33 -2.59
N TRP A 92 14.92 -4.92 -1.44
CA TRP A 92 15.92 -5.24 -0.43
C TRP A 92 16.05 -6.75 -0.20
N TYR A 93 17.20 -7.15 0.34
CA TYR A 93 17.49 -8.51 0.76
C TYR A 93 18.44 -8.49 1.97
N ASP A 94 18.09 -9.13 3.08
CA ASP A 94 19.00 -9.37 4.21
C ASP A 94 19.63 -10.76 4.09
N PHE A 95 20.94 -10.81 3.87
CA PHE A 95 21.68 -12.08 3.79
C PHE A 95 21.78 -12.82 5.12
N GLY A 96 21.54 -12.17 6.26
CA GLY A 96 21.56 -12.84 7.56
C GLY A 96 20.27 -13.59 7.89
N THR A 97 19.11 -13.09 7.47
CA THR A 97 17.80 -13.73 7.74
C THR A 97 17.21 -14.43 6.51
N GLY A 98 17.65 -14.06 5.30
CA GLY A 98 17.05 -14.49 4.03
C GLY A 98 15.78 -13.72 3.65
N GLU A 99 15.35 -12.77 4.47
CA GLU A 99 14.18 -11.94 4.20
C GLU A 99 14.47 -10.92 3.10
N HIS A 100 13.41 -10.56 2.36
CA HIS A 100 13.48 -9.70 1.20
C HIS A 100 12.11 -9.15 0.86
N GLY A 101 12.08 -8.10 0.05
CA GLY A 101 10.81 -7.56 -0.45
C GLY A 101 10.95 -6.16 -1.03
N ASP A 102 9.81 -5.50 -1.15
CA ASP A 102 9.72 -4.08 -1.51
C ASP A 102 9.65 -3.18 -0.25
N ILE A 103 9.40 -1.89 -0.45
CA ILE A 103 9.26 -0.92 0.63
C ILE A 103 8.13 -1.25 1.62
N ILE A 104 7.03 -1.85 1.16
CA ILE A 104 5.91 -2.23 2.03
C ILE A 104 6.37 -3.37 2.94
N ASP A 105 7.03 -4.38 2.37
CA ASP A 105 7.58 -5.49 3.15
C ASP A 105 8.63 -5.00 4.16
N LEU A 106 9.50 -4.08 3.76
CA LEU A 106 10.50 -3.50 4.66
C LEU A 106 9.86 -2.81 5.87
N VAL A 107 8.87 -1.94 5.63
CA VAL A 107 8.17 -1.20 6.69
C VAL A 107 7.46 -2.16 7.63
N ARG A 108 6.81 -3.20 7.09
CA ARG A 108 6.15 -4.23 7.91
C ARG A 108 7.15 -4.94 8.83
N THR A 109 8.32 -5.31 8.32
CA THR A 109 9.34 -6.00 9.11
C THR A 109 9.94 -5.07 10.17
N LEU A 110 10.25 -3.81 9.82
CA LEU A 110 10.86 -2.85 10.74
C LEU A 110 9.90 -2.36 11.84
N GLN A 111 8.63 -2.11 11.49
CA GLN A 111 7.63 -1.54 12.40
C GLN A 111 6.76 -2.61 13.06
N HIS A 112 6.98 -3.89 12.72
CA HIS A 112 6.18 -5.03 13.18
C HIS A 112 4.67 -4.83 13.01
N CYS A 113 4.27 -4.32 11.84
CA CYS A 113 2.90 -3.92 11.57
C CYS A 113 2.24 -4.74 10.44
N THR A 114 0.93 -4.62 10.34
CA THR A 114 0.15 -5.20 9.23
C THR A 114 0.43 -4.48 7.91
N MET A 115 0.06 -5.11 6.80
CA MET A 115 0.18 -4.49 5.47
C MET A 115 -0.63 -3.20 5.36
N TYR A 116 -1.82 -3.16 5.97
CA TYR A 116 -2.68 -1.98 5.96
C TYR A 116 -2.02 -0.80 6.68
N GLU A 117 -1.49 -1.03 7.88
CA GLU A 117 -0.78 -0.01 8.66
C GLU A 117 0.47 0.50 7.93
N ALA A 118 1.24 -0.39 7.31
CA ALA A 118 2.41 -0.01 6.51
C ALA A 118 2.03 0.91 5.35
N ILE A 119 0.96 0.57 4.63
CA ILE A 119 0.41 1.40 3.54
C ILE A 119 -0.01 2.78 4.08
N GLU A 120 -0.74 2.84 5.20
CA GLU A 120 -1.14 4.12 5.80
C GLU A 120 0.05 4.99 6.20
N LEU A 121 1.11 4.41 6.76
CA LEU A 121 2.33 5.13 7.11
C LEU A 121 3.03 5.69 5.87
N LEU A 122 3.15 4.89 4.81
CA LEU A 122 3.78 5.31 3.56
C LEU A 122 2.97 6.39 2.84
N ILE A 123 1.64 6.31 2.86
CA ILE A 123 0.76 7.37 2.34
C ILE A 123 0.99 8.68 3.10
N LYS A 124 1.09 8.63 4.44
CA LYS A 124 1.38 9.82 5.24
C LYS A 124 2.73 10.45 4.87
N ILE A 125 3.74 9.63 4.58
CA ILE A 125 5.05 10.10 4.11
C ILE A 125 4.94 10.81 2.76
N ILE A 126 4.26 10.20 1.78
CA ILE A 126 4.04 10.83 0.45
C ILE A 126 3.33 12.17 0.60
N LEU A 127 2.23 12.22 1.36
CA LEU A 127 1.47 13.46 1.55
C LEU A 127 2.30 14.53 2.26
N LYS A 128 3.14 14.14 3.22
CA LYS A 128 4.04 15.07 3.91
C LYS A 128 5.07 15.66 2.96
N ILE A 129 5.68 14.85 2.09
CA ILE A 129 6.65 15.31 1.08
C ILE A 129 5.99 16.29 0.12
N GLN A 130 4.82 15.93 -0.44
CA GLN A 130 4.06 16.81 -1.34
C GLN A 130 3.69 18.14 -0.68
N LEU A 131 3.31 18.12 0.60
CA LEU A 131 3.01 19.36 1.34
C LEU A 131 4.25 20.23 1.54
N ILE A 132 5.43 19.64 1.77
CA ILE A 132 6.69 20.39 1.92
C ILE A 132 7.06 21.03 0.59
N GLU A 133 7.05 20.28 -0.52
CA GLU A 133 7.34 20.80 -1.86
C GLU A 133 6.41 21.96 -2.22
N ASN A 134 5.11 21.83 -1.96
CA ASN A 134 4.15 22.90 -2.21
C ASN A 134 4.41 24.16 -1.36
N LYS A 135 4.85 24.00 -0.11
CA LYS A 135 5.22 25.13 0.75
C LYS A 135 6.46 25.84 0.25
N GLU A 136 7.49 25.10 -0.17
CA GLU A 136 8.71 25.71 -0.72
C GLU A 136 8.43 26.48 -2.01
N VAL A 137 7.59 25.94 -2.90
CA VAL A 137 7.13 26.64 -4.11
C VAL A 137 6.37 27.92 -3.75
N THR A 138 5.48 27.84 -2.76
CA THR A 138 4.71 29.02 -2.30
C THR A 138 5.63 30.08 -1.71
N LEU A 139 6.60 29.68 -0.87
CA LEU A 139 7.56 30.59 -0.25
C LEU A 139 8.48 31.23 -1.30
N PHE A 140 8.92 30.46 -2.29
CA PHE A 140 9.73 30.96 -3.39
C PHE A 140 8.99 32.01 -4.21
N VAL A 141 7.71 31.78 -4.52
CA VAL A 141 6.88 32.77 -5.23
C VAL A 141 6.72 34.05 -4.38
N GLN A 142 6.50 33.93 -3.07
CA GLN A 142 6.34 35.08 -2.17
C GLN A 142 7.61 35.90 -1.95
N LEU A 143 8.79 35.29 -2.10
CA LEU A 143 10.08 35.95 -1.89
C LEU A 143 10.67 36.57 -3.18
N ASN A 144 10.17 36.16 -4.35
CA ASN A 144 10.68 36.60 -5.66
C ASN A 144 9.67 37.43 -6.47
N TRP A 145 8.58 37.87 -5.84
CA TRP A 145 7.59 38.85 -6.32
C TRP A 145 7.32 39.86 -5.22
#